data_AF-O61930-F1
#
_entry.id   AF-O61930-F1
#
_cell.length_a   1.000
_cell.length_b   1.000
_cell.length_c   1.000
_cell.angle_alpha   90.00
_cell.angle_beta   90.00
_cell.angle_gamma   90.00
#
_symmetry.space_group_name_H-M   'P 1'
#
loop_
_entity.id
_entity.type
_entity.pdbx_description
1 polymer ?
#
loop_
_entity_poly.entity_id
_entity_poly.type
_entity_poly.pdbx_seq_one_letter_code
_entity_poly.pdbx_strand_id
1 'polypeptide(L)'
;MDSMRTSQQRKVLIVIFVLFFTWLFYLQRTRLKADTEDSYIVEGQGSSRIVPRQCHVQYWNQKTTHSLPHQEEFEEWRTRRIGSHNNIIDAEPRLLSAFVYPDQISIVTTAFHTYGKRAVCIYYDCNRREIPSSRFASRVIPLTVVSCPRRHGAEYMSVSFNKDEEIPEPIKLTFRAYEQPVHELSVCVGPLYGSESKWLEVVEYVEHYRLLGTSMFYFALFNMNEYDRKIIDDYERMGLAESTKFTMEYVKLGWMFHLLQTHECHHRSRFHSKWVINMDIDERVIYTGPNNFIHFFRSIPSNFSEISLSSNRVLKTHELPERFKNENELRAEMMFLKYNQTTEISWYNLKGIIRPEMVALLFYHWSCRQFDETHVMSVPKRFAYVRHYRSVDNNKLNSNWRTFYKGDLTETRLAEPFEKQLIEAVTKRVKYVYEQRMIRCEEIPPWIFDRFERRLLDCKFRNETQPIESTGN
;
A
#
# COMPACT_ATOMS: atom_id res chain seq x y z
N MET A 1 -24.44 -72.41 -15.39
CA MET A 1 -23.41 -71.47 -15.88
C MET A 1 -23.94 -70.05 -16.15
N ASP A 2 -25.25 -69.84 -16.36
CA ASP A 2 -25.79 -68.50 -16.68
C ASP A 2 -25.79 -67.47 -15.52
N SER A 3 -25.84 -67.92 -14.27
CA SER A 3 -25.81 -67.04 -13.09
C SER A 3 -24.46 -66.31 -12.92
N MET A 4 -23.33 -66.95 -13.22
CA MET A 4 -22.02 -66.28 -13.12
C MET A 4 -21.80 -65.25 -14.23
N ARG A 5 -22.33 -65.50 -15.43
CA ARG A 5 -22.19 -64.60 -16.59
C ARG A 5 -22.94 -63.28 -16.38
N THR A 6 -24.13 -63.33 -15.77
CA THR A 6 -24.92 -62.14 -15.42
C THR A 6 -24.29 -61.31 -14.28
N SER A 7 -23.63 -61.95 -13.31
CA SER A 7 -22.90 -61.25 -12.24
C SER A 7 -21.69 -60.47 -12.78
N GLN A 8 -20.89 -61.08 -13.67
CA GLN A 8 -19.76 -60.38 -14.30
C GLN A 8 -20.22 -59.22 -15.18
N GLN A 9 -21.29 -59.38 -15.96
CA GLN A 9 -21.86 -58.31 -16.77
C GLN A 9 -22.32 -57.12 -15.92
N ARG A 10 -22.98 -57.37 -14.77
CA ARG A 10 -23.37 -56.30 -13.83
C ARG A 10 -22.16 -55.55 -13.27
N LYS A 11 -21.09 -56.24 -12.90
CA LYS A 11 -19.85 -55.59 -12.40
C LYS A 11 -19.21 -54.69 -13.45
N VAL A 12 -19.13 -55.15 -14.70
CA VAL A 12 -18.57 -54.35 -15.81
C VAL A 12 -19.41 -53.10 -16.06
N LEU A 13 -20.74 -53.23 -16.08
CA LEU A 13 -21.67 -52.10 -16.22
C LEU A 13 -21.50 -51.05 -15.11
N ILE A 14 -21.36 -51.48 -13.85
CA ILE A 14 -21.14 -50.57 -12.72
C ILE A 14 -19.82 -49.81 -12.87
N VAL A 15 -18.73 -50.49 -13.25
CA VAL A 15 -17.43 -49.84 -13.45
C VAL A 15 -17.47 -48.81 -14.57
N ILE A 16 -18.12 -49.13 -15.70
CA ILE A 16 -18.30 -48.20 -16.82
C ILE A 16 -19.11 -46.97 -16.36
N PHE A 17 -20.17 -47.18 -15.57
CA PHE A 17 -20.99 -46.09 -15.04
C PHE A 17 -20.18 -45.18 -14.12
N VAL A 18 -19.41 -45.74 -13.18
CA VAL A 18 -18.55 -44.96 -12.28
C VAL A 18 -17.54 -44.13 -13.06
N LEU A 19 -16.84 -44.74 -14.04
CA LEU A 19 -15.86 -44.04 -14.88
C LEU A 19 -16.51 -42.90 -15.68
N PHE A 20 -17.68 -43.15 -16.27
CA PHE A 20 -18.43 -42.14 -17.02
C PHE A 20 -18.86 -40.96 -16.14
N PHE A 21 -19.36 -41.22 -14.93
CA PHE A 21 -19.76 -40.16 -14.00
C PHE A 21 -18.57 -39.40 -13.42
N THR A 22 -17.45 -40.06 -13.12
CA THR A 22 -16.21 -39.35 -12.74
C THR A 22 -15.66 -38.47 -13.86
N TRP A 23 -15.77 -38.92 -15.12
CA TRP A 23 -15.36 -38.14 -16.27
C TRP A 23 -16.30 -36.95 -16.53
N LEU A 24 -17.61 -37.12 -16.36
CA LEU A 24 -18.59 -36.03 -16.36
C LEU A 24 -18.33 -35.01 -15.25
N PHE A 25 -18.04 -35.46 -14.03
CA PHE A 25 -17.72 -34.58 -12.91
C PHE A 25 -16.43 -33.80 -13.17
N TYR A 26 -15.42 -34.46 -13.76
CA TYR A 26 -14.18 -33.80 -14.20
C TYR A 26 -14.47 -32.74 -15.27
N LEU A 27 -15.26 -33.08 -16.30
CA LEU A 27 -15.69 -32.14 -17.34
C LEU A 27 -16.47 -30.95 -16.76
N GLN A 28 -17.40 -31.20 -15.84
CA GLN A 28 -18.20 -30.16 -15.20
C GLN A 28 -17.32 -29.26 -14.31
N ARG A 29 -16.34 -29.83 -13.60
CA ARG A 29 -15.37 -29.06 -12.81
C ARG A 29 -14.39 -28.27 -13.67
N THR A 30 -14.01 -28.77 -14.85
CA THR A 30 -13.24 -27.99 -15.83
C THR A 30 -14.07 -26.88 -16.46
N ARG A 31 -15.40 -27.03 -16.57
CA ARG A 31 -16.30 -25.96 -17.03
C ARG A 31 -16.62 -24.93 -15.95
N LEU A 32 -16.61 -25.30 -14.67
CA LEU A 32 -16.87 -24.40 -13.53
C LEU A 32 -15.66 -23.52 -13.16
N LYS A 33 -14.48 -23.76 -13.73
CA LYS A 33 -13.36 -22.83 -13.58
C LYS A 33 -13.45 -21.76 -14.66
N ALA A 34 -13.71 -20.53 -14.21
CA ALA A 34 -13.75 -19.27 -14.96
C ALA A 34 -15.12 -18.84 -15.51
N ASP A 35 -16.16 -18.86 -14.67
CA ASP A 35 -17.19 -17.80 -14.74
C ASP A 35 -16.62 -16.55 -14.06
N THR A 36 -15.67 -15.89 -14.70
CA THR A 36 -15.36 -14.48 -14.40
C THR A 36 -16.36 -13.64 -15.18
N GLU A 37 -17.09 -12.80 -14.46
CA GLU A 37 -18.19 -11.94 -14.92
C GLU A 37 -17.85 -11.10 -16.16
N ASP A 38 -17.98 -11.69 -17.34
CA ASP A 38 -18.23 -10.95 -18.57
C ASP A 38 -19.74 -10.83 -18.73
N SER A 39 -20.30 -9.62 -18.55
CA SER A 39 -21.69 -9.36 -18.88
C SER A 39 -21.88 -9.45 -20.41
N TYR A 40 -22.45 -10.55 -20.90
CA TYR A 40 -22.72 -10.74 -22.34
C TYR A 40 -24.10 -10.21 -22.72
N ILE A 41 -24.18 -9.36 -23.74
CA ILE A 41 -25.43 -9.12 -24.48
C ILE A 41 -25.62 -10.32 -25.42
N VAL A 42 -26.61 -11.15 -25.12
CA VAL A 42 -27.04 -12.24 -26.00
C VAL A 42 -27.99 -11.64 -27.03
N GLU A 43 -27.49 -11.23 -28.20
CA GLU A 43 -28.37 -11.04 -29.35
C GLU A 43 -28.76 -12.41 -29.91
N GLY A 44 -30.06 -12.58 -30.13
CA GLY A 44 -30.72 -13.88 -30.30
C GLY A 44 -30.33 -14.68 -31.55
N GLN A 45 -30.62 -15.99 -31.44
CA GLN A 45 -30.75 -16.99 -32.51
C GLN A 45 -29.65 -17.01 -33.59
N GLY A 46 -28.41 -17.25 -33.16
CA GLY A 46 -27.33 -17.66 -34.06
C GLY A 46 -26.15 -18.14 -33.24
N SER A 47 -25.41 -19.16 -33.72
CA SER A 47 -24.23 -19.72 -33.07
C SER A 47 -23.35 -18.62 -32.45
N SER A 48 -23.25 -18.63 -31.12
CA SER A 48 -22.54 -17.61 -30.34
C SER A 48 -21.10 -17.50 -30.82
N ARG A 49 -20.78 -16.44 -31.57
CA ARG A 49 -19.38 -16.07 -31.82
C ARG A 49 -18.98 -15.08 -30.75
N ILE A 50 -17.98 -15.43 -29.95
CA ILE A 50 -17.34 -14.49 -29.03
C ILE A 50 -16.64 -13.45 -29.90
N VAL A 51 -17.24 -12.26 -30.03
CA VAL A 51 -16.55 -11.10 -30.60
C VAL A 51 -15.72 -10.49 -29.47
N PRO A 52 -14.38 -10.49 -29.55
CA PRO A 52 -13.56 -9.84 -28.54
C PRO A 52 -13.95 -8.37 -28.46
N ARG A 53 -14.12 -7.84 -27.24
CA ARG A 53 -14.32 -6.41 -27.03
C ARG A 53 -13.15 -5.67 -27.68
N GLN A 54 -13.44 -4.76 -28.61
CA GLN A 54 -12.40 -3.92 -29.18
C GLN A 54 -11.82 -3.03 -28.08
N CYS A 55 -10.51 -3.15 -27.82
CA CYS A 55 -9.87 -2.35 -26.79
C CYS A 55 -9.90 -0.87 -27.16
N HIS A 56 -10.52 -0.05 -26.31
CA HIS A 56 -10.47 1.39 -26.45
C HIS A 56 -9.16 1.91 -25.84
N VAL A 57 -8.22 2.30 -26.70
CA VAL A 57 -6.92 2.82 -26.27
C VAL A 57 -7.00 4.33 -26.04
N GLN A 58 -6.89 4.72 -24.77
CA GLN A 58 -6.83 6.12 -24.34
C GLN A 58 -5.64 6.85 -24.98
N TYR A 59 -5.78 8.16 -25.24
CA TYR A 59 -4.76 8.96 -25.95
C TYR A 59 -3.37 8.87 -25.31
N TRP A 60 -3.28 8.93 -23.98
CA TRP A 60 -2.02 8.84 -23.23
C TRP A 60 -1.35 7.46 -23.35
N ASN A 61 -2.09 6.45 -23.80
CA ASN A 61 -1.62 5.09 -24.00
C ASN A 61 -1.35 4.73 -25.47
N GLN A 62 -1.53 5.69 -26.40
CA GLN A 62 -1.14 5.56 -27.80
C GLN A 62 0.36 5.90 -27.98
N LYS A 63 1.22 5.31 -27.14
CA LYS A 63 2.65 5.62 -27.09
C LYS A 63 3.49 4.34 -27.07
N THR A 64 4.51 4.32 -27.90
CA THR A 64 5.55 3.27 -27.92
C THR A 64 6.92 3.94 -27.80
N THR A 65 7.76 3.44 -26.89
CA THR A 65 9.15 3.86 -26.76
C THR A 65 10.09 2.68 -27.03
N HIS A 66 11.34 2.95 -27.41
CA HIS A 66 12.30 1.90 -27.79
C HIS A 66 13.54 1.86 -26.89
N SER A 67 13.75 2.88 -26.08
CA SER A 67 14.85 3.01 -25.11
C SER A 67 14.30 3.26 -23.72
N LEU A 68 15.14 3.02 -22.70
CA LEU A 68 14.85 3.34 -21.31
C LEU A 68 15.63 4.59 -20.89
N PRO A 69 15.00 5.52 -20.15
CA PRO A 69 15.72 6.60 -19.47
C PRO A 69 16.78 6.06 -18.52
N HIS A 70 17.94 6.73 -18.43
CA HIS A 70 19.05 6.38 -17.53
C HIS A 70 19.57 4.93 -17.67
N GLN A 71 19.38 4.30 -18.83
CA GLN A 71 19.75 2.90 -19.05
C GLN A 71 21.26 2.63 -18.84
N GLU A 72 22.12 3.54 -19.30
CA GLU A 72 23.57 3.43 -19.13
C GLU A 72 23.99 3.56 -17.66
N GLU A 73 23.40 4.51 -16.95
CA GLU A 73 23.62 4.72 -15.51
C GLU A 73 23.21 3.48 -14.70
N PHE A 74 22.04 2.90 -14.99
CA PHE A 74 21.62 1.66 -14.34
C PHE A 74 22.55 0.49 -14.67
N GLU A 75 23.08 0.39 -15.88
CA GLU A 75 24.05 -0.66 -16.21
C GLU A 75 25.39 -0.49 -15.45
N GLU A 76 25.83 0.75 -15.22
CA GLU A 76 26.95 1.04 -14.33
C GLU A 76 26.64 0.60 -12.89
N TRP A 77 25.47 0.97 -12.38
CA TRP A 77 25.04 0.63 -11.04
C TRP A 77 24.97 -0.86 -10.82
N ARG A 78 24.48 -1.62 -11.80
CA ARG A 78 24.46 -3.08 -11.79
C ARG A 78 25.86 -3.65 -11.59
N THR A 79 26.82 -3.12 -12.36
CA THR A 79 28.22 -3.55 -12.32
C THR A 79 28.86 -3.23 -10.96
N ARG A 80 28.51 -2.07 -10.38
CA ARG A 80 28.96 -1.62 -9.07
C ARG A 80 28.12 -2.14 -7.89
N ARG A 81 27.06 -2.90 -8.16
CA ARG A 81 26.06 -3.38 -7.18
C ARG A 81 25.40 -2.27 -6.35
N ILE A 82 25.22 -1.08 -6.94
CA ILE A 82 24.53 0.04 -6.29
C ILE A 82 23.03 -0.27 -6.22
N GLY A 83 22.47 -0.23 -5.00
CA GLY A 83 21.09 -0.63 -4.77
C GLY A 83 20.88 -2.15 -4.80
N SER A 84 21.95 -2.94 -4.71
CA SER A 84 21.85 -4.37 -4.43
C SER A 84 21.52 -4.58 -2.95
N HIS A 85 20.54 -5.44 -2.70
CA HIS A 85 20.18 -5.86 -1.35
C HIS A 85 19.85 -7.35 -1.41
N ASN A 86 20.34 -8.14 -0.45
CA ASN A 86 20.17 -9.61 -0.46
C ASN A 86 19.35 -10.10 0.74
N ASN A 87 18.45 -9.25 1.23
CA ASN A 87 17.50 -9.67 2.24
C ASN A 87 16.56 -10.73 1.66
N ILE A 88 16.31 -11.79 2.45
CA ILE A 88 15.29 -12.80 2.15
C ILE A 88 15.60 -13.54 0.84
N ILE A 89 16.63 -14.38 0.88
CA ILE A 89 17.26 -15.03 -0.27
C ILE A 89 16.34 -15.99 -1.05
N ASP A 90 15.31 -16.53 -0.39
CA ASP A 90 14.37 -17.50 -0.97
C ASP A 90 13.01 -16.86 -1.34
N ALA A 91 12.92 -15.53 -1.37
CA ALA A 91 11.67 -14.85 -1.67
C ALA A 91 11.18 -15.15 -3.10
N GLU A 92 9.90 -15.46 -3.28
CA GLU A 92 9.30 -15.59 -4.60
C GLU A 92 9.27 -14.23 -5.30
N PRO A 93 9.69 -14.12 -6.58
CA PRO A 93 9.69 -12.85 -7.31
C PRO A 93 8.30 -12.49 -7.84
N ARG A 94 7.35 -12.26 -6.93
CA ARG A 94 5.97 -11.88 -7.26
C ARG A 94 5.91 -10.43 -7.74
N LEU A 95 4.98 -10.16 -8.66
CA LEU A 95 4.71 -8.82 -9.16
C LEU A 95 3.87 -8.06 -8.13
N LEU A 96 4.42 -6.99 -7.55
CA LEU A 96 3.75 -6.22 -6.52
C LEU A 96 2.92 -5.08 -7.10
N SER A 97 3.51 -4.28 -7.98
CA SER A 97 2.86 -3.13 -8.61
C SER A 97 3.53 -2.77 -9.92
N ALA A 98 2.76 -2.25 -10.87
CA ALA A 98 3.27 -1.76 -12.14
C ALA A 98 2.76 -0.34 -12.39
N PHE A 99 3.66 0.57 -12.75
CA PHE A 99 3.38 1.98 -12.96
C PHE A 99 3.69 2.38 -14.38
N VAL A 100 2.79 3.12 -15.02
CA VAL A 100 3.02 3.68 -16.35
C VAL A 100 3.39 5.16 -16.21
N TYR A 101 4.63 5.49 -16.54
CA TYR A 101 5.20 6.85 -16.56
C TYR A 101 5.15 7.42 -17.98
N PRO A 102 5.46 8.72 -18.18
CA PRO A 102 5.40 9.34 -19.51
C PRO A 102 6.21 8.61 -20.58
N ASP A 103 7.37 8.06 -20.25
CA ASP A 103 8.38 7.51 -21.17
C ASP A 103 8.66 6.01 -20.99
N GLN A 104 8.33 5.45 -19.83
CA GLN A 104 8.56 4.06 -19.48
C GLN A 104 7.46 3.49 -18.57
N ILE A 105 7.59 2.21 -18.24
CA ILE A 105 6.82 1.46 -17.26
C ILE A 105 7.81 0.91 -16.24
N SER A 106 7.46 0.95 -14.96
CA SER A 106 8.26 0.32 -13.90
C SER A 106 7.42 -0.71 -13.16
N ILE A 107 7.97 -1.91 -12.99
CA ILE A 107 7.32 -3.03 -12.29
C ILE A 107 8.12 -3.31 -11.03
N VAL A 108 7.50 -3.12 -9.86
CA VAL A 108 8.09 -3.45 -8.56
C VAL A 108 7.79 -4.92 -8.25
N THR A 109 8.81 -5.66 -7.84
CA THR A 109 8.71 -7.07 -7.43
C THR A 109 8.97 -7.22 -5.93
N THR A 110 8.65 -8.38 -5.36
CA THR A 110 8.81 -8.64 -3.91
C THR A 110 10.18 -9.19 -3.50
N ALA A 111 11.05 -9.57 -4.45
CA ALA A 111 12.25 -10.36 -4.15
C ALA A 111 13.56 -9.57 -4.39
N PHE A 112 14.22 -9.14 -3.31
CA PHE A 112 15.48 -8.36 -3.38
C PHE A 112 16.64 -9.13 -4.00
N HIS A 113 16.74 -10.43 -3.74
CA HIS A 113 17.81 -11.29 -4.25
C HIS A 113 17.82 -11.41 -5.80
N THR A 114 16.77 -10.92 -6.48
CA THR A 114 16.71 -10.89 -7.94
C THR A 114 17.45 -9.71 -8.57
N TYR A 115 18.02 -8.81 -7.77
CA TYR A 115 18.81 -7.68 -8.25
C TYR A 115 19.82 -8.09 -9.33
N GLY A 116 19.83 -7.36 -10.45
CA GLY A 116 20.70 -7.55 -11.59
C GLY A 116 20.38 -8.75 -12.48
N LYS A 117 19.47 -9.66 -12.07
CA LYS A 117 19.01 -10.78 -12.89
C LYS A 117 18.31 -10.26 -14.15
N ARG A 118 18.34 -11.07 -15.21
CA ARG A 118 17.61 -10.78 -16.45
C ARG A 118 16.11 -10.93 -16.19
N ALA A 119 15.34 -10.10 -16.86
CA ALA A 119 13.89 -10.08 -16.81
C ALA A 119 13.37 -9.77 -18.22
N VAL A 120 12.26 -10.37 -18.63
CA VAL A 120 11.60 -10.07 -19.91
C VAL A 120 10.26 -9.44 -19.63
N CYS A 121 10.08 -8.19 -20.05
CA CYS A 121 8.81 -7.49 -19.99
C CYS A 121 7.83 -8.10 -20.99
N ILE A 122 6.61 -8.41 -20.53
CA ILE A 122 5.53 -8.96 -21.34
C ILE A 122 4.30 -8.06 -21.18
N TYR A 123 3.71 -7.67 -22.31
CA TYR A 123 2.69 -6.63 -22.38
C TYR A 123 1.36 -7.23 -22.80
N TYR A 124 0.28 -6.80 -22.15
CA TYR A 124 -1.06 -7.30 -22.40
C TYR A 124 -2.04 -6.15 -22.62
N ASP A 125 -2.98 -6.37 -23.55
CA ASP A 125 -4.05 -5.43 -23.85
C ASP A 125 -5.17 -5.44 -22.80
N CYS A 126 -6.23 -4.66 -23.04
CA CYS A 126 -7.41 -4.59 -22.15
C CYS A 126 -8.13 -5.94 -21.94
N ASN A 127 -7.98 -6.87 -22.89
CA ASN A 127 -8.55 -8.22 -22.84
C ASN A 127 -7.56 -9.24 -22.25
N ARG A 128 -6.45 -8.78 -21.66
CA ARG A 128 -5.37 -9.61 -21.11
C ARG A 128 -4.74 -10.54 -22.17
N ARG A 129 -4.71 -10.14 -23.43
CA ARG A 129 -4.01 -10.86 -24.51
C ARG A 129 -2.64 -10.26 -24.71
N GLU A 130 -1.63 -11.11 -24.85
CA GLU A 130 -0.26 -10.66 -25.09
C GLU A 130 -0.20 -9.88 -26.40
N ILE A 131 0.38 -8.67 -26.35
CA ILE A 131 0.56 -7.83 -27.53
C ILE A 131 1.69 -8.44 -28.37
N PRO A 132 1.45 -8.82 -29.64
CA PRO A 132 2.45 -9.47 -30.47
C PRO A 132 3.72 -8.63 -30.65
N SER A 133 4.87 -9.29 -30.70
CA SER A 133 6.18 -8.66 -30.97
C SER A 133 6.54 -7.48 -30.05
N SER A 134 5.96 -7.45 -28.85
CA SER A 134 6.12 -6.32 -27.92
C SER A 134 7.14 -6.57 -26.81
N ARG A 135 7.49 -7.85 -26.55
CA ARG A 135 8.38 -8.26 -25.46
C ARG A 135 9.70 -7.48 -25.47
N PHE A 136 10.24 -7.21 -24.28
CA PHE A 136 11.47 -6.43 -24.12
C PHE A 136 12.39 -7.04 -23.06
N ALA A 137 13.67 -7.22 -23.39
CA ALA A 137 14.66 -7.73 -22.46
C ALA A 137 15.15 -6.59 -21.55
N SER A 138 15.03 -6.80 -20.24
CA SER A 138 15.38 -5.85 -19.18
C SER A 138 16.11 -6.57 -18.03
N ARG A 139 16.27 -5.88 -16.92
CA ARG A 139 16.90 -6.36 -15.68
C ARG A 139 16.20 -5.80 -14.46
N VAL A 140 16.40 -6.48 -13.34
CA VAL A 140 15.92 -6.00 -12.04
C VAL A 140 16.91 -4.97 -11.46
N ILE A 141 16.63 -3.68 -11.60
CA ILE A 141 17.44 -2.57 -11.07
C ILE A 141 16.67 -1.24 -11.03
N PRO A 142 16.86 -0.39 -9.99
CA PRO A 142 17.50 -0.70 -8.71
C PRO A 142 16.60 -1.55 -7.81
N LEU A 143 17.21 -2.19 -6.81
CA LEU A 143 16.54 -3.08 -5.85
C LEU A 143 15.69 -4.16 -6.55
N THR A 144 14.37 -3.96 -6.60
CA THR A 144 13.37 -4.95 -7.03
C THR A 144 12.59 -4.51 -8.28
N VAL A 145 13.04 -3.47 -8.99
CA VAL A 145 12.29 -2.86 -10.10
C VAL A 145 12.73 -3.38 -11.46
N VAL A 146 11.79 -3.67 -12.34
CA VAL A 146 12.04 -3.93 -13.77
C VAL A 146 11.50 -2.76 -14.57
N SER A 147 12.38 -2.06 -15.29
CA SER A 147 12.00 -0.97 -16.19
C SER A 147 11.73 -1.50 -17.59
N CYS A 148 10.61 -1.09 -18.18
CA CYS A 148 10.11 -1.56 -19.46
C CYS A 148 9.72 -0.34 -20.32
N PRO A 149 10.02 -0.30 -21.62
CA PRO A 149 9.55 0.77 -22.49
C PRO A 149 8.03 0.72 -22.68
N ARG A 150 7.43 1.84 -23.09
CA ARG A 150 6.00 1.96 -23.38
C ARG A 150 5.61 1.13 -24.60
N ARG A 151 4.40 0.58 -24.59
CA ARG A 151 3.79 -0.11 -25.74
C ARG A 151 2.36 0.39 -25.92
N HIS A 152 1.99 0.66 -27.17
CA HIS A 152 0.65 1.08 -27.54
C HIS A 152 -0.41 0.12 -27.01
N GLY A 153 -1.35 0.64 -26.21
CA GLY A 153 -2.49 -0.13 -25.71
C GLY A 153 -2.18 -1.15 -24.61
N ALA A 154 -0.97 -1.16 -24.04
CA ALA A 154 -0.68 -2.00 -22.89
C ALA A 154 -1.45 -1.51 -21.65
N GLU A 155 -2.23 -2.39 -21.03
CA GLU A 155 -2.99 -2.12 -19.80
C GLU A 155 -2.55 -3.02 -18.64
N TYR A 156 -1.99 -4.18 -18.95
CA TYR A 156 -1.44 -5.10 -17.97
C TYR A 156 -0.02 -5.53 -18.36
N MET A 157 0.76 -5.89 -17.35
CA MET A 157 2.15 -6.28 -17.48
C MET A 157 2.43 -7.56 -16.72
N SER A 158 3.31 -8.38 -17.28
CA SER A 158 4.00 -9.45 -16.56
C SER A 158 5.50 -9.41 -16.82
N VAL A 159 6.24 -10.18 -16.03
CA VAL A 159 7.68 -10.34 -16.16
C VAL A 159 8.03 -11.82 -16.11
N SER A 160 8.83 -12.27 -17.07
CA SER A 160 9.48 -13.60 -17.03
C SER A 160 10.92 -13.44 -16.57
N PHE A 161 11.32 -14.14 -15.50
CA PHE A 161 12.69 -14.13 -14.99
C PHE A 161 13.54 -15.24 -15.64
N ASN A 162 12.94 -16.40 -15.89
CA ASN A 162 13.56 -17.54 -16.55
C ASN A 162 12.68 -18.07 -17.68
N LYS A 163 13.30 -18.73 -18.67
CA LYS A 163 12.59 -19.31 -19.84
C LYS A 163 11.71 -20.51 -19.48
N ASP A 164 12.08 -21.22 -18.41
CA ASP A 164 11.46 -22.48 -18.01
C ASP A 164 10.42 -22.30 -16.89
N GLU A 165 10.27 -21.07 -16.37
CA GLU A 165 9.31 -20.74 -15.32
C GLU A 165 7.97 -20.31 -15.91
N GLU A 166 6.90 -20.65 -15.19
CA GLU A 166 5.56 -20.16 -15.50
C GLU A 166 5.53 -18.62 -15.40
N ILE A 167 4.97 -17.98 -16.42
CA ILE A 167 4.85 -16.52 -16.44
C ILE A 167 3.79 -16.13 -15.40
N PRO A 168 4.11 -15.24 -14.45
CA PRO A 168 3.14 -14.75 -13.47
C PRO A 168 1.92 -14.12 -14.16
N GLU A 169 0.75 -14.22 -13.52
CA GLU A 169 -0.46 -13.54 -13.97
C GLU A 169 -0.22 -12.03 -14.14
N PRO A 170 -0.70 -11.42 -15.24
CA PRO A 170 -0.42 -10.03 -15.52
C PRO A 170 -1.19 -9.09 -14.58
N ILE A 171 -0.46 -8.11 -14.04
CA ILE A 171 -0.99 -7.09 -13.13
C ILE A 171 -1.31 -5.80 -13.88
N LYS A 172 -2.29 -5.05 -13.37
CA LYS A 172 -2.76 -3.82 -14.01
C LYS A 172 -1.74 -2.69 -13.87
N LEU A 173 -1.57 -1.90 -14.93
CA LEU A 173 -0.81 -0.67 -14.89
C LEU A 173 -1.55 0.41 -14.08
N THR A 174 -0.83 0.98 -13.12
CA THR A 174 -1.25 2.16 -12.37
C THR A 174 -0.81 3.41 -13.12
N PHE A 175 -1.76 4.27 -13.47
CA PHE A 175 -1.48 5.48 -14.24
C PHE A 175 -0.66 6.49 -13.43
N ARG A 176 0.53 6.82 -13.95
CA ARG A 176 1.48 7.79 -13.39
C ARG A 176 2.14 8.63 -14.48
N ALA A 177 1.44 8.84 -15.60
CA ALA A 177 1.91 9.64 -16.73
C ALA A 177 1.23 11.01 -16.77
N TYR A 178 1.13 11.66 -15.61
CA TYR A 178 0.58 13.01 -15.49
C TYR A 178 1.59 14.03 -16.05
N GLU A 179 1.09 15.08 -16.72
CA GLU A 179 1.93 16.18 -17.22
C GLU A 179 2.51 17.02 -16.08
N GLN A 180 1.75 17.15 -14.99
CA GLN A 180 2.15 17.80 -13.74
C GLN A 180 1.67 16.94 -12.57
N PRO A 181 2.39 16.91 -11.44
CA PRO A 181 1.93 16.18 -10.26
C PRO A 181 0.56 16.67 -9.79
N VAL A 182 -0.34 15.73 -9.51
CA VAL A 182 -1.70 16.00 -9.01
C VAL A 182 -1.65 16.56 -7.59
N HIS A 183 -0.70 16.06 -6.80
CA HIS A 183 -0.52 16.44 -5.40
C HIS A 183 0.78 17.24 -5.23
N GLU A 184 0.69 18.37 -4.53
CA GLU A 184 1.88 19.16 -4.21
C GLU A 184 2.71 18.53 -3.08
N LEU A 185 2.03 17.97 -2.07
CA LEU A 185 2.64 17.29 -0.94
C LEU A 185 1.88 16.01 -0.61
N SER A 186 2.62 14.93 -0.47
CA SER A 186 2.10 13.61 -0.12
C SER A 186 3.02 12.91 0.87
N VAL A 187 2.57 11.80 1.44
CA VAL A 187 3.32 11.06 2.46
C VAL A 187 3.37 9.58 2.08
N CYS A 188 4.58 9.02 2.05
CA CYS A 188 4.81 7.59 2.14
C CYS A 188 4.73 7.19 3.61
N VAL A 189 3.63 6.53 3.97
CA VAL A 189 3.44 6.06 5.33
C VAL A 189 4.27 4.81 5.50
N GLY A 190 5.20 4.84 6.45
CA GLY A 190 6.00 3.68 6.77
C GLY A 190 5.16 2.49 7.26
N PRO A 191 5.82 1.35 7.46
CA PRO A 191 5.15 0.06 7.61
C PRO A 191 4.21 -0.01 8.82
N LEU A 192 3.00 -0.51 8.59
CA LEU A 192 2.07 -0.94 9.63
C LEU A 192 2.35 -2.40 9.98
N TYR A 193 3.11 -2.64 11.05
CA TYR A 193 3.43 -3.99 11.53
C TYR A 193 3.33 -4.07 13.06
N GLY A 194 3.26 -5.32 13.55
CA GLY A 194 3.02 -5.62 14.96
C GLY A 194 1.60 -6.10 15.22
N SER A 195 1.33 -6.52 16.45
CA SER A 195 -0.02 -6.88 16.92
C SER A 195 -0.74 -5.72 17.60
N GLU A 196 -0.02 -4.65 17.94
CA GLU A 196 -0.61 -3.43 18.51
C GLU A 196 -1.57 -2.81 17.49
N SER A 197 -2.77 -2.49 17.96
CA SER A 197 -3.79 -1.81 17.17
C SER A 197 -3.33 -0.42 16.71
N LYS A 198 -3.66 -0.09 15.46
CA LYS A 198 -3.12 1.08 14.73
C LYS A 198 -4.15 2.15 14.41
N TRP A 199 -5.45 1.95 14.64
CA TRP A 199 -6.48 2.91 14.23
C TRP A 199 -6.20 4.34 14.73
N LEU A 200 -5.86 4.51 16.01
CA LEU A 200 -5.61 5.83 16.58
C LEU A 200 -4.31 6.43 16.02
N GLU A 201 -3.28 5.61 15.88
CA GLU A 201 -2.00 6.03 15.29
C GLU A 201 -2.19 6.55 13.87
N VAL A 202 -3.00 5.86 13.07
CA VAL A 202 -3.35 6.22 11.69
C VAL A 202 -4.13 7.52 11.65
N VAL A 203 -5.17 7.70 12.47
CA VAL A 203 -5.94 8.97 12.47
C VAL A 203 -5.05 10.14 12.85
N GLU A 204 -4.28 10.02 13.93
CA GLU A 204 -3.36 11.08 14.36
C GLU A 204 -2.32 11.39 13.29
N TYR A 205 -1.79 10.36 12.63
CA TYR A 205 -0.83 10.53 11.55
C TYR A 205 -1.45 11.33 10.40
N VAL A 206 -2.56 10.84 9.86
CA VAL A 206 -3.20 11.44 8.69
C VAL A 206 -3.64 12.87 8.99
N GLU A 207 -4.37 13.10 10.09
CA GLU A 207 -4.84 14.45 10.40
C GLU A 207 -3.70 15.42 10.73
N HIS A 208 -2.60 14.99 11.37
CA HIS A 208 -1.40 15.82 11.57
C HIS A 208 -0.82 16.31 10.25
N TYR A 209 -0.60 15.40 9.31
CA TYR A 209 -0.03 15.76 8.00
C TYR A 209 -0.99 16.53 7.11
N ARG A 210 -2.31 16.32 7.26
CA ARG A 210 -3.33 17.14 6.58
C ARG A 210 -3.31 18.59 7.06
N LEU A 211 -3.11 18.82 8.36
CA LEU A 211 -2.92 20.19 8.90
C LEU A 211 -1.64 20.85 8.35
N LEU A 212 -0.63 20.06 7.99
CA LEU A 212 0.56 20.55 7.28
C LEU A 212 0.33 20.79 5.77
N GLY A 213 -0.84 20.45 5.23
CA GLY A 213 -1.19 20.64 3.81
C GLY A 213 -1.01 19.41 2.92
N THR A 214 -0.75 18.23 3.50
CA THR A 214 -0.67 16.97 2.75
C THR A 214 -2.03 16.60 2.15
N SER A 215 -2.05 16.24 0.86
CA SER A 215 -3.28 15.91 0.14
C SER A 215 -3.43 14.44 -0.28
N MET A 216 -2.36 13.63 -0.16
CA MET A 216 -2.40 12.20 -0.48
C MET A 216 -1.49 11.39 0.45
N PHE A 217 -1.97 10.22 0.87
CA PHE A 217 -1.27 9.28 1.73
C PHE A 217 -1.13 7.94 1.03
N TYR A 218 0.08 7.38 1.03
CA TYR A 218 0.35 6.08 0.44
C TYR A 218 0.63 5.07 1.55
N PHE A 219 -0.27 4.12 1.71
CA PHE A 219 -0.13 3.04 2.69
C PHE A 219 0.37 1.75 2.05
N ALA A 220 1.22 1.02 2.77
CA ALA A 220 1.54 -0.36 2.47
C ALA A 220 0.81 -1.28 3.46
N LEU A 221 -0.17 -2.03 2.98
CA LEU A 221 -0.99 -2.93 3.79
C LEU A 221 -0.55 -4.37 3.57
N PHE A 222 -0.26 -5.05 4.66
CA PHE A 222 0.04 -6.48 4.65
C PHE A 222 -1.01 -7.25 5.47
N ASN A 223 -0.86 -7.27 6.79
CA ASN A 223 -1.84 -7.81 7.71
C ASN A 223 -2.32 -6.68 8.62
N MET A 224 -3.62 -6.42 8.58
CA MET A 224 -4.27 -5.42 9.41
C MET A 224 -5.65 -5.95 9.78
N ASN A 225 -6.02 -5.84 11.05
CA ASN A 225 -7.35 -6.25 11.49
C ASN A 225 -8.43 -5.34 10.88
N GLU A 226 -9.67 -5.82 10.84
CA GLU A 226 -10.78 -5.10 10.22
C GLU A 226 -11.04 -3.74 10.87
N TYR A 227 -10.82 -3.62 12.18
CA TYR A 227 -11.05 -2.39 12.94
C TYR A 227 -10.08 -1.27 12.52
N ASP A 228 -8.79 -1.58 12.44
CA ASP A 228 -7.72 -0.69 11.97
C ASP A 228 -7.86 -0.42 10.47
N ARG A 229 -8.29 -1.42 9.69
CA ARG A 229 -8.50 -1.26 8.25
C ARG A 229 -9.56 -0.23 7.92
N LYS A 230 -10.63 -0.21 8.70
CA LYS A 230 -11.79 0.65 8.49
C LYS A 230 -11.44 2.13 8.32
N ILE A 231 -10.46 2.66 9.08
CA ILE A 231 -10.07 4.06 8.95
C ILE A 231 -9.31 4.33 7.66
N ILE A 232 -8.44 3.40 7.22
CA ILE A 232 -7.71 3.55 5.95
C ILE A 232 -8.69 3.49 4.79
N ASP A 233 -9.63 2.55 4.80
CA ASP A 233 -10.69 2.44 3.79
C ASP A 233 -11.55 3.73 3.74
N ASP A 234 -11.82 4.39 4.87
CA ASP A 234 -12.53 5.68 4.89
C ASP A 234 -11.70 6.80 4.24
N TYR A 235 -10.37 6.82 4.45
CA TYR A 235 -9.49 7.77 3.76
C TYR A 235 -9.38 7.50 2.26
N GLU A 236 -9.31 6.23 1.83
CA GLU A 236 -9.36 5.86 0.42
C GLU A 236 -10.69 6.30 -0.22
N ARG A 237 -11.82 6.08 0.46
CA ARG A 237 -13.16 6.51 0.01
C ARG A 237 -13.25 8.01 -0.24
N MET A 238 -12.53 8.82 0.54
CA MET A 238 -12.47 10.28 0.35
C MET A 238 -11.47 10.72 -0.72
N GLY A 239 -10.74 9.79 -1.35
CA GLY A 239 -9.66 10.12 -2.30
C GLY A 239 -8.43 10.75 -1.63
N LEU A 240 -8.25 10.54 -0.33
CA LEU A 240 -7.12 11.07 0.45
C LEU A 240 -6.00 10.05 0.62
N ALA A 241 -6.26 8.78 0.35
CA ALA A 241 -5.27 7.73 0.46
C ALA A 241 -5.33 6.77 -0.73
N GLU A 242 -4.18 6.18 -1.03
CA GLU A 242 -4.05 4.95 -1.79
C GLU A 242 -3.31 3.93 -0.94
N SER A 243 -3.66 2.66 -1.08
CA SER A 243 -2.90 1.60 -0.45
C SER A 243 -2.53 0.45 -1.36
N THR A 244 -1.30 -0.03 -1.17
CA THR A 244 -0.73 -1.21 -1.81
C THR A 244 -1.00 -2.42 -0.93
N LYS A 245 -1.71 -3.42 -1.46
CA LYS A 245 -2.02 -4.65 -0.74
C LYS A 245 -0.96 -5.70 -1.10
N PHE A 246 -0.10 -6.04 -0.15
CA PHE A 246 1.01 -6.94 -0.37
C PHE A 246 0.52 -8.40 -0.41
N THR A 247 0.67 -9.05 -1.57
CA THR A 247 0.39 -10.48 -1.72
C THR A 247 1.70 -11.24 -1.91
N MET A 248 2.15 -11.94 -0.87
CA MET A 248 3.39 -12.72 -0.88
C MET A 248 3.25 -14.04 -0.13
N GLU A 249 4.27 -14.87 -0.23
CA GLU A 249 4.37 -16.22 0.34
C GLU A 249 4.50 -16.22 1.86
N TYR A 250 4.96 -15.11 2.44
CA TYR A 250 5.15 -14.98 3.88
C TYR A 250 3.84 -14.70 4.61
N VAL A 251 3.71 -15.25 5.82
CA VAL A 251 2.53 -15.07 6.70
C VAL A 251 2.56 -13.73 7.45
N LYS A 252 3.75 -13.19 7.73
CA LYS A 252 3.96 -11.95 8.49
C LYS A 252 5.14 -11.17 7.95
N LEU A 253 4.95 -9.86 7.74
CA LEU A 253 6.05 -8.93 7.47
C LEU A 253 6.41 -8.16 8.73
N GLY A 254 7.69 -8.17 9.06
CA GLY A 254 8.28 -7.30 10.07
C GLY A 254 9.05 -6.15 9.44
N TRP A 255 9.81 -5.45 10.27
CA TRP A 255 10.65 -4.31 9.89
C TRP A 255 11.61 -4.59 8.71
N MET A 256 12.01 -5.84 8.47
CA MET A 256 12.90 -6.21 7.35
C MET A 256 12.32 -5.87 5.97
N PHE A 257 11.00 -5.81 5.84
CA PHE A 257 10.30 -5.46 4.60
C PHE A 257 10.10 -3.95 4.41
N HIS A 258 10.51 -3.12 5.37
CA HIS A 258 10.36 -1.67 5.30
C HIS A 258 10.97 -1.10 4.01
N LEU A 259 12.12 -1.61 3.55
CA LEU A 259 12.74 -1.13 2.31
C LEU A 259 11.85 -1.37 1.09
N LEU A 260 11.16 -2.52 1.03
CA LEU A 260 10.29 -2.85 -0.09
C LEU A 260 9.09 -1.90 -0.13
N GLN A 261 8.57 -1.56 1.04
CA GLN A 261 7.44 -0.63 1.18
C GLN A 261 7.83 0.79 0.82
N THR A 262 8.96 1.28 1.33
CA THR A 262 9.52 2.59 0.96
C THR A 262 9.77 2.67 -0.55
N HIS A 263 10.31 1.59 -1.14
CA HIS A 263 10.62 1.54 -2.56
C HIS A 263 9.34 1.49 -3.43
N GLU A 264 8.36 0.67 -3.07
CA GLU A 264 7.07 0.65 -3.79
C GLU A 264 6.36 2.00 -3.70
N CYS A 265 6.37 2.63 -2.53
CA CYS A 265 5.76 3.94 -2.33
C CYS A 265 6.48 5.06 -3.12
N HIS A 266 7.81 5.02 -3.21
CA HIS A 266 8.60 5.92 -4.07
C HIS A 266 8.13 5.83 -5.52
N HIS A 267 7.97 4.62 -6.05
CA HIS A 267 7.47 4.41 -7.41
C HIS A 267 5.99 4.77 -7.59
N ARG A 268 5.16 4.51 -6.57
CA ARG A 268 3.74 4.88 -6.56
C ARG A 268 3.52 6.38 -6.53
N SER A 269 4.37 7.12 -5.85
CA SER A 269 4.22 8.57 -5.72
C SER A 269 4.86 9.35 -6.88
N ARG A 270 5.77 8.72 -7.63
CA ARG A 270 6.43 9.32 -8.80
C ARG A 270 5.43 9.84 -9.84
N PHE A 271 5.60 11.10 -10.24
CA PHE A 271 4.71 11.87 -11.13
C PHE A 271 3.26 12.07 -10.63
N HIS A 272 2.88 11.49 -9.49
CA HIS A 272 1.60 11.75 -8.84
C HIS A 272 1.72 12.86 -7.80
N SER A 273 2.86 12.91 -7.11
CA SER A 273 3.19 13.86 -6.07
C SER A 273 4.48 14.62 -6.39
N LYS A 274 4.48 15.94 -6.18
CA LYS A 274 5.67 16.79 -6.37
C LYS A 274 6.66 16.61 -5.22
N TRP A 275 6.19 16.65 -3.98
CA TRP A 275 6.98 16.36 -2.79
C TRP A 275 6.36 15.19 -2.03
N VAL A 276 7.22 14.31 -1.52
CA VAL A 276 6.83 13.10 -0.79
C VAL A 276 7.63 13.02 0.50
N ILE A 277 6.94 13.07 1.63
CA ILE A 277 7.53 12.84 2.94
C ILE A 277 7.66 11.32 3.13
N ASN A 278 8.88 10.82 3.32
CA ASN A 278 9.11 9.41 3.65
C ASN A 278 9.25 9.27 5.16
N MET A 279 8.20 8.78 5.83
CA MET A 279 8.11 8.86 7.29
C MET A 279 7.38 7.68 7.90
N ASP A 280 7.90 7.14 8.99
CA ASP A 280 7.33 5.99 9.69
C ASP A 280 6.03 6.39 10.40
N ILE A 281 5.11 5.44 10.65
CA ILE A 281 3.81 5.73 11.28
C ILE A 281 3.95 6.32 12.70
N ASP A 282 5.08 6.09 13.37
CA ASP A 282 5.41 6.58 14.70
C ASP A 282 6.19 7.92 14.69
N GLU A 283 6.21 8.61 13.55
CA GLU A 283 6.96 9.85 13.36
C GLU A 283 6.05 11.01 12.93
N ARG A 284 6.31 12.22 13.41
CA ARG A 284 5.56 13.45 13.08
C ARG A 284 6.50 14.60 12.75
N VAL A 285 6.33 15.22 11.59
CA VAL A 285 7.06 16.45 11.24
C VAL A 285 6.51 17.61 12.06
N ILE A 286 7.40 18.30 12.76
CA ILE A 286 7.13 19.58 13.41
C ILE A 286 7.71 20.66 12.52
N TYR A 287 6.89 21.63 12.17
CA TYR A 287 7.29 22.75 11.34
C TYR A 287 6.99 24.07 12.06
N THR A 288 8.02 24.90 12.18
CA THR A 288 8.04 26.16 12.94
C THR A 288 8.53 27.33 12.08
N GLY A 289 8.47 27.18 10.75
CA GLY A 289 8.82 28.25 9.82
C GLY A 289 7.78 29.38 9.77
N PRO A 290 8.14 30.52 9.17
CA PRO A 290 7.33 31.75 9.21
C PRO A 290 6.02 31.66 8.41
N ASN A 291 6.00 30.90 7.32
CA ASN A 291 4.82 30.67 6.47
C ASN A 291 4.37 29.22 6.61
N ASN A 292 3.19 28.84 6.12
CA ASN A 292 2.77 27.43 6.14
C ASN A 292 3.74 26.49 5.38
N PHE A 293 3.63 25.19 5.66
CA PHE A 293 4.58 24.19 5.16
C PHE A 293 4.57 24.06 3.62
N ILE A 294 3.42 24.22 2.98
CA ILE A 294 3.31 24.25 1.51
C ILE A 294 4.06 25.44 0.91
N HIS A 295 3.91 26.62 1.50
CA HIS A 295 4.66 27.80 1.08
C HIS A 295 6.18 27.59 1.19
N PHE A 296 6.64 26.88 2.23
CA PHE A 296 8.04 26.50 2.35
C PHE A 296 8.50 25.67 1.13
N PHE A 297 7.75 24.63 0.74
CA PHE A 297 8.09 23.83 -0.45
C PHE A 297 8.06 24.61 -1.76
N ARG A 298 7.15 25.57 -1.91
CA ARG A 298 7.08 26.45 -3.10
C ARG A 298 8.28 27.39 -3.20
N SER A 299 8.91 27.74 -2.08
CA SER A 299 10.09 28.59 -2.05
C SER A 299 11.39 27.87 -2.41
N ILE A 300 11.36 26.53 -2.46
CA ILE A 300 12.54 25.72 -2.75
C ILE A 300 12.80 25.69 -4.26
N PRO A 301 14.04 25.99 -4.72
CA PRO A 301 14.38 25.96 -6.14
C PRO A 301 14.10 24.61 -6.80
N SER A 302 13.89 24.62 -8.12
CA SER A 302 13.49 23.43 -8.88
C SER A 302 14.55 22.33 -8.92
N ASN A 303 15.83 22.66 -8.71
CA ASN A 303 16.95 21.70 -8.73
C ASN A 303 17.21 20.99 -7.39
N PHE A 304 16.38 21.20 -6.36
CA PHE A 304 16.46 20.43 -5.11
C PHE A 304 15.59 19.19 -5.17
N SER A 305 16.19 18.03 -4.92
CA SER A 305 15.57 16.71 -4.98
C SER A 305 15.24 16.14 -3.60
N GLU A 306 15.94 16.57 -2.55
CA GLU A 306 15.70 16.08 -1.18
C GLU A 306 15.89 17.17 -0.12
N ILE A 307 15.09 17.04 0.94
CA ILE A 307 15.20 17.77 2.19
C ILE A 307 15.36 16.77 3.34
N SER A 308 16.42 16.93 4.12
CA SER A 308 16.68 16.12 5.31
C SER A 308 16.26 16.86 6.59
N LEU A 309 15.61 16.14 7.50
CA LEU A 309 15.13 16.62 8.79
C LEU A 309 15.83 15.86 9.93
N SER A 310 16.35 16.60 10.90
CA SER A 310 16.79 16.05 12.20
C SER A 310 15.61 15.56 13.03
N SER A 311 15.85 14.68 14.01
CA SER A 311 14.80 14.09 14.84
C SER A 311 15.13 14.11 16.33
N ASN A 312 14.09 14.17 17.18
CA ASN A 312 14.16 13.79 18.58
C ASN A 312 13.26 12.58 18.85
N ARG A 313 13.53 11.87 19.94
CA ARG A 313 12.67 10.77 20.38
C ARG A 313 11.68 11.28 21.41
N VAL A 314 10.43 10.87 21.28
CA VAL A 314 9.37 11.03 22.27
C VAL A 314 9.23 9.71 23.01
N LEU A 315 9.28 9.75 24.35
CA LEU A 315 9.16 8.56 25.18
C LEU A 315 7.71 8.04 25.17
N LYS A 316 7.46 6.94 24.45
CA LYS A 316 6.18 6.20 24.45
C LYS A 316 6.29 5.02 25.42
N THR A 317 5.44 4.98 26.44
CA THR A 317 5.55 3.97 27.52
C THR A 317 4.47 2.89 27.49
N HIS A 318 3.34 3.12 26.81
CA HIS A 318 2.22 2.18 26.75
C HIS A 318 1.79 1.91 25.32
N GLU A 319 1.07 0.80 25.13
CA GLU A 319 0.38 0.50 23.88
C GLU A 319 -0.84 1.41 23.70
N LEU A 320 -1.27 1.57 22.45
CA LEU A 320 -2.49 2.29 22.10
C LEU A 320 -3.74 1.46 22.38
N PRO A 321 -4.90 2.10 22.64
CA PRO A 321 -6.15 1.39 22.88
C PRO A 321 -6.57 0.58 21.64
N GLU A 322 -7.04 -0.65 21.86
CA GLU A 322 -7.52 -1.52 20.77
C GLU A 322 -8.76 -0.99 20.07
N ARG A 323 -9.59 -0.20 20.79
CA ARG A 323 -10.89 0.29 20.31
C ARG A 323 -11.22 1.65 20.90
N PHE A 324 -11.93 2.46 20.12
CA PHE A 324 -12.58 3.68 20.60
C PHE A 324 -13.72 3.34 21.57
N LYS A 325 -13.74 4.01 22.74
CA LYS A 325 -14.81 3.85 23.74
C LYS A 325 -15.69 5.10 23.85
N ASN A 326 -15.07 6.26 24.07
CA ASN A 326 -15.73 7.55 24.22
C ASN A 326 -14.73 8.70 24.01
N GLU A 327 -15.24 9.91 23.90
CA GLU A 327 -14.45 11.11 23.61
C GLU A 327 -13.43 11.47 24.72
N ASN A 328 -13.78 11.25 25.99
CA ASN A 328 -12.88 11.54 27.12
C ASN A 328 -11.66 10.61 27.12
N GLU A 329 -11.88 9.32 26.92
CA GLU A 329 -10.81 8.33 26.81
C GLU A 329 -9.97 8.55 25.54
N LEU A 330 -10.61 8.87 24.41
CA LEU A 330 -9.90 9.24 23.20
C LEU A 330 -8.93 10.40 23.46
N ARG A 331 -9.39 11.48 24.12
CA ARG A 331 -8.54 12.63 24.43
C ARG A 331 -7.37 12.29 25.36
N ALA A 332 -7.58 11.37 26.30
CA ALA A 332 -6.52 10.90 27.20
C ALA A 332 -5.48 10.01 26.48
N GLU A 333 -5.90 9.31 25.42
CA GLU A 333 -5.06 8.38 24.65
C GLU A 333 -4.36 9.02 23.45
N MET A 334 -4.70 10.25 23.06
CA MET A 334 -4.04 10.96 21.97
C MET A 334 -2.53 11.09 22.23
N MET A 335 -1.69 10.51 21.37
CA MET A 335 -0.25 10.39 21.63
C MET A 335 0.45 11.74 21.76
N PHE A 336 0.05 12.71 20.94
CA PHE A 336 0.64 14.05 20.96
C PHE A 336 0.29 14.86 22.22
N LEU A 337 -0.73 14.45 22.98
CA LEU A 337 -1.05 14.99 24.31
C LEU A 337 -0.39 14.17 25.43
N LYS A 338 -0.48 12.85 25.33
CA LYS A 338 -0.06 11.89 26.35
C LYS A 338 1.46 11.81 26.49
N TYR A 339 2.20 11.93 25.40
CA TYR A 339 3.67 11.76 25.38
C TYR A 339 4.39 13.06 25.01
N ASN A 340 5.00 13.68 26.01
CA ASN A 340 5.66 14.99 25.89
C ASN A 340 7.15 14.98 26.31
N GLN A 341 7.62 13.89 26.93
CA GLN A 341 9.02 13.74 27.33
C GLN A 341 9.89 13.41 26.12
N THR A 342 10.85 14.27 25.80
CA THR A 342 11.66 14.16 24.58
C THR A 342 13.16 14.26 24.83
N THR A 343 13.95 13.61 23.99
CA THR A 343 15.41 13.79 23.91
C THR A 343 15.78 15.12 23.24
N GLU A 344 17.06 15.47 23.21
CA GLU A 344 17.53 16.50 22.28
C GLU A 344 17.28 16.10 20.82
N ILE A 345 17.20 17.11 19.96
CA ILE A 345 17.15 16.94 18.51
C ILE A 345 18.55 16.61 17.99
N SER A 346 18.66 15.51 17.26
CA SER A 346 19.90 14.95 16.72
C SER A 346 19.78 14.59 15.24
N TRP A 347 20.92 14.35 14.59
CA TRP A 347 21.00 13.92 13.19
C TRP A 347 21.12 12.39 13.02
N TYR A 348 21.08 11.62 14.11
CA TYR A 348 21.36 10.18 14.08
C TYR A 348 20.31 9.36 13.30
N ASN A 349 19.03 9.78 13.34
CA ASN A 349 17.93 9.18 12.57
C ASN A 349 17.23 10.26 11.75
N LEU A 350 17.95 10.89 10.83
CA LEU A 350 17.34 11.88 9.94
C LEU A 350 16.28 11.22 9.05
N LYS A 351 15.30 12.00 8.59
CA LYS A 351 14.27 11.57 7.62
C LYS A 351 14.21 12.52 6.44
N GLY A 352 13.87 11.98 5.28
CA GLY A 352 13.86 12.69 4.01
C GLY A 352 12.47 13.07 3.53
N ILE A 353 12.39 14.23 2.86
CA ILE A 353 11.28 14.63 1.99
C ILE A 353 11.86 14.77 0.59
N ILE A 354 11.32 14.04 -0.37
CA ILE A 354 11.92 13.90 -1.69
C ILE A 354 11.00 14.40 -2.80
N ARG A 355 11.60 14.72 -3.94
CA ARG A 355 10.91 14.78 -5.23
C ARG A 355 11.08 13.44 -5.95
N PRO A 356 10.03 12.60 -5.99
CA PRO A 356 10.16 11.21 -6.41
C PRO A 356 10.63 11.04 -7.87
N GLU A 357 10.36 12.03 -8.73
CA GLU A 357 10.81 12.06 -10.13
C GLU A 357 12.32 12.31 -10.29
N MET A 358 12.93 12.99 -9.31
CA MET A 358 14.36 13.33 -9.27
C MET A 358 15.16 12.32 -8.43
N VAL A 359 14.51 11.50 -7.63
CA VAL A 359 15.16 10.44 -6.84
C VAL A 359 15.15 9.13 -7.60
N ALA A 360 16.32 8.51 -7.69
CA ALA A 360 16.53 7.28 -8.42
C ALA A 360 16.53 6.04 -7.52
N LEU A 361 17.04 6.18 -6.29
CA LEU A 361 17.04 5.11 -5.30
C LEU A 361 16.73 5.69 -3.92
N LEU A 362 15.52 5.43 -3.42
CA LEU A 362 15.12 5.76 -2.06
C LEU A 362 15.45 4.60 -1.10
N PHE A 363 16.15 4.89 -0.01
CA PHE A 363 16.41 3.95 1.08
C PHE A 363 15.50 4.26 2.28
N TYR A 364 15.63 3.51 3.38
CA TYR A 364 14.74 3.62 4.55
C TYR A 364 14.50 5.07 5.00
N HIS A 365 15.55 5.90 5.01
CA HIS A 365 15.53 7.22 5.64
C HIS A 365 15.83 8.38 4.66
N TRP A 366 16.60 8.13 3.61
CA TRP A 366 17.11 9.13 2.67
C TRP A 366 17.28 8.53 1.28
N SER A 367 17.43 9.36 0.25
CA SER A 367 17.80 8.86 -1.08
C SER A 367 19.29 8.53 -1.14
N CYS A 368 19.61 7.34 -1.66
CA CYS A 368 20.98 6.93 -1.92
C CYS A 368 21.52 7.52 -3.22
N ARG A 369 20.62 7.77 -4.19
CA ARG A 369 20.95 8.31 -5.52
C ARG A 369 19.81 9.16 -6.05
N GLN A 370 20.18 10.24 -6.71
CA GLN A 370 19.29 11.12 -7.47
C GLN A 370 19.60 10.97 -8.97
N PHE A 371 18.63 11.28 -9.82
CA PHE A 371 18.86 11.51 -11.24
C PHE A 371 19.40 12.93 -11.43
N ASP A 372 20.22 13.10 -12.47
CA ASP A 372 20.76 14.39 -12.91
C ASP A 372 21.55 15.15 -11.81
N GLU A 373 22.04 16.35 -12.14
CA GLU A 373 22.69 17.25 -11.17
C GLU A 373 21.64 17.94 -10.31
N THR A 374 21.41 17.42 -9.10
CA THR A 374 20.43 17.95 -8.15
C THR A 374 21.05 18.21 -6.78
N HIS A 375 20.37 19.01 -5.97
CA HIS A 375 20.83 19.37 -4.63
C HIS A 375 19.98 18.74 -3.54
N VAL A 376 20.66 18.38 -2.44
CA VAL A 376 20.05 17.94 -1.19
C VAL A 376 20.28 19.02 -0.14
N MET A 377 19.23 19.40 0.59
CA MET A 377 19.35 20.36 1.69
C MET A 377 19.03 19.71 3.04
N SER A 378 19.75 20.12 4.08
CA SER A 378 19.40 19.81 5.47
C SER A 378 18.76 21.03 6.11
N VAL A 379 17.53 20.90 6.60
CA VAL A 379 16.81 22.03 7.21
C VAL A 379 17.23 22.19 8.67
N PRO A 380 17.55 23.42 9.13
CA PRO A 380 17.85 23.63 10.54
C PRO A 380 16.68 23.25 11.45
N LYS A 381 16.96 22.61 12.58
CA LYS A 381 15.95 22.18 13.57
C LYS A 381 14.97 23.25 14.05
N ARG A 382 15.35 24.54 13.94
CA ARG A 382 14.48 25.70 14.26
C ARG A 382 13.35 25.92 13.25
N PHE A 383 13.44 25.33 12.06
CA PHE A 383 12.45 25.44 10.99
C PHE A 383 11.62 24.16 10.89
N ALA A 384 12.27 22.99 10.94
CA ALA A 384 11.59 21.72 10.94
C ALA A 384 12.43 20.62 11.60
N TYR A 385 11.75 19.68 12.26
CA TYR A 385 12.34 18.46 12.79
C TYR A 385 11.28 17.37 12.91
N VAL A 386 11.67 16.15 13.24
CA VAL A 386 10.76 15.01 13.42
C VAL A 386 10.67 14.64 14.90
N ARG A 387 9.45 14.51 15.42
CA ARG A 387 9.16 13.79 16.66
C ARG A 387 9.01 12.31 16.36
N HIS A 388 9.91 11.48 16.89
CA HIS A 388 9.86 10.03 16.77
C HIS A 388 9.33 9.39 18.05
N TYR A 389 8.08 8.97 18.07
CA TYR A 389 7.50 8.24 19.21
C TYR A 389 8.15 6.86 19.32
N ARG A 390 9.02 6.69 20.32
CA ARG A 390 9.77 5.44 20.50
C ARG A 390 9.32 4.74 21.78
N SER A 391 8.89 3.49 21.60
CA SER A 391 8.52 2.62 22.70
C SER A 391 9.73 2.18 23.53
N VAL A 392 9.53 1.95 24.82
CA VAL A 392 10.48 1.26 25.73
C VAL A 392 10.07 -0.18 26.04
N ASP A 393 9.06 -0.71 25.35
CA ASP A 393 8.66 -2.12 25.46
C ASP A 393 9.71 -3.04 24.83
N ASN A 394 10.29 -3.93 25.63
CA ASN A 394 11.34 -4.86 25.21
C ASN A 394 10.94 -5.78 24.04
N ASN A 395 9.66 -5.94 23.76
CA ASN A 395 9.16 -6.72 22.62
C ASN A 395 9.17 -5.93 21.29
N LYS A 396 9.49 -4.63 21.31
CA LYS A 396 9.50 -3.75 20.14
C LYS A 396 10.92 -3.46 19.65
N LEU A 397 11.05 -3.21 18.35
CA LEU A 397 12.33 -2.94 17.71
C LEU A 397 13.00 -1.70 18.32
N ASN A 398 14.28 -1.81 18.66
CA ASN A 398 15.11 -0.72 19.20
C ASN A 398 14.54 -0.05 20.46
N SER A 399 13.77 -0.79 21.27
CA SER A 399 13.19 -0.29 22.53
C SER A 399 14.22 -0.04 23.64
N ASN A 400 15.38 -0.68 23.54
CA ASN A 400 16.53 -0.47 24.42
C ASN A 400 17.26 0.87 24.19
N TRP A 401 16.73 1.77 23.35
CA TRP A 401 17.34 3.07 23.06
C TRP A 401 17.62 3.90 24.32
N ARG A 402 16.79 3.76 25.36
CA ARG A 402 16.95 4.49 26.63
C ARG A 402 18.18 4.05 27.42
N THR A 403 18.63 2.80 27.24
CA THR A 403 19.84 2.25 27.87
C THR A 403 21.10 2.89 27.32
N PHE A 404 21.09 3.32 26.05
CA PHE A 404 22.23 3.95 25.38
C PHE A 404 22.17 5.49 25.41
N TYR A 405 21.01 6.05 25.71
CA TYR A 405 20.81 7.49 25.80
C TYR A 405 21.11 7.99 27.22
N LYS A 406 22.18 8.77 27.35
CA LYS A 406 22.64 9.35 28.63
C LYS A 406 22.14 10.78 28.88
N GLY A 407 21.44 11.37 27.92
CA GLY A 407 20.89 12.72 28.07
C GLY A 407 19.65 12.76 28.97
N ASP A 408 19.28 13.97 29.36
CA ASP A 408 18.04 14.23 30.09
C ASP A 408 16.85 14.30 29.13
N LEU A 409 15.65 14.08 29.67
CA LEU A 409 14.41 14.30 28.93
C LEU A 409 13.87 15.68 29.28
N THR A 410 13.38 16.40 28.28
CA THR A 410 12.68 17.66 28.46
C THR A 410 11.24 17.54 27.99
N GLU A 411 10.34 18.23 28.68
CA GLU A 411 8.95 18.30 28.25
C GLU A 411 8.83 19.24 27.04
N THR A 412 8.39 18.70 25.91
CA THR A 412 8.09 19.47 24.70
C THR A 412 6.73 19.08 24.14
N ARG A 413 5.97 20.08 23.70
CA ARG A 413 4.62 19.94 23.15
C ARG A 413 4.52 20.54 21.76
N LEU A 414 3.42 20.26 21.08
CA LEU A 414 3.05 20.97 19.86
C LEU A 414 2.71 22.43 20.19
N ALA A 415 2.79 23.32 19.20
CA ALA A 415 2.29 24.68 19.38
C ALA A 415 0.79 24.65 19.68
N GLU A 416 0.34 25.36 20.72
CA GLU A 416 -1.04 25.32 21.22
C GLU A 416 -2.11 25.48 20.11
N PRO A 417 -1.97 26.41 19.13
CA PRO A 417 -2.94 26.52 18.04
C PRO A 417 -3.02 25.27 17.15
N PHE A 418 -1.88 24.65 16.87
CA PHE A 418 -1.81 23.43 16.07
C PHE A 418 -2.35 22.23 16.85
N GLU A 419 -1.99 22.12 18.14
CA GLU A 419 -2.49 21.08 19.04
C GLU A 419 -4.02 21.10 19.10
N LYS A 420 -4.64 22.27 19.26
CA LYS A 420 -6.10 22.41 19.27
C LYS A 420 -6.76 21.94 17.97
N GLN A 421 -6.21 22.36 16.82
CA GLN A 421 -6.73 21.93 15.51
C GLN A 421 -6.61 20.41 15.33
N LEU A 422 -5.51 19.81 15.81
CA LEU A 422 -5.29 18.38 15.72
C LEU A 422 -6.28 17.60 16.61
N ILE A 423 -6.54 18.06 17.84
CA ILE A 423 -7.57 17.48 18.72
C ILE A 423 -8.93 17.45 18.01
N GLU A 424 -9.35 18.59 17.44
CA GLU A 424 -10.64 18.72 16.75
C GLU A 424 -10.72 17.80 15.52
N ALA A 425 -9.67 17.75 14.71
CA ALA A 425 -9.61 16.92 13.50
C ALA A 425 -9.66 15.42 13.83
N VAL A 426 -8.84 14.97 14.79
CA VAL A 426 -8.80 13.56 15.23
C VAL A 426 -10.14 13.17 15.83
N THR A 427 -10.68 13.97 16.77
CA THR A 427 -11.97 13.69 17.41
C THR A 427 -13.09 13.55 16.39
N LYS A 428 -13.18 14.50 15.45
CA LYS A 428 -14.18 14.47 14.38
C LYS A 428 -14.08 13.21 13.54
N ARG A 429 -12.87 12.82 13.14
CA ARG A 429 -12.66 11.63 12.29
C ARG A 429 -12.98 10.34 13.03
N VAL A 430 -12.47 10.19 14.26
CA VAL A 430 -12.71 9.00 15.08
C VAL A 430 -14.20 8.79 15.31
N LYS A 431 -14.93 9.84 15.69
CA LYS A 431 -16.38 9.74 15.90
C LYS A 431 -17.10 9.34 14.61
N TYR A 432 -16.76 9.95 13.48
CA TYR A 432 -17.37 9.60 12.20
C TYR A 432 -17.23 8.11 11.83
N VAL A 433 -16.05 7.53 12.05
CA VAL A 433 -15.75 6.14 11.65
C VAL A 433 -16.18 5.12 12.70
N TYR A 434 -16.00 5.43 13.99
CA TYR A 434 -16.08 4.47 15.08
C TYR A 434 -17.22 4.70 16.07
N GLU A 435 -17.84 5.88 16.12
CA GLU A 435 -19.03 6.13 16.95
C GLU A 435 -20.28 5.62 16.21
N GLN A 436 -20.43 4.30 16.20
CA GLN A 436 -21.53 3.61 15.54
C GLN A 436 -22.60 3.18 16.54
N ARG A 437 -23.83 3.03 16.05
CA ARG A 437 -24.92 2.43 16.81
C ARG A 437 -25.67 1.43 15.94
N MET A 438 -26.21 0.40 16.58
CA MET A 438 -27.20 -0.47 15.96
C MET A 438 -28.37 0.34 15.38
N ILE A 439 -28.93 -0.17 14.28
CA ILE A 439 -30.21 0.31 13.74
C ILE A 439 -31.27 0.12 14.83
N ARG A 440 -32.05 1.17 15.10
CA ARG A 440 -33.15 1.02 16.06
C ARG A 440 -34.29 0.28 15.39
N CYS A 441 -34.90 -0.69 16.06
CA CYS A 441 -36.06 -1.40 15.47
C CYS A 441 -37.21 -0.41 15.16
N GLU A 442 -37.31 0.68 15.91
CA GLU A 442 -38.27 1.77 15.68
C GLU A 442 -37.95 2.62 14.44
N GLU A 443 -36.77 2.46 13.83
CA GLU A 443 -36.38 3.09 12.55
C GLU A 443 -36.75 2.22 11.34
N ILE A 444 -37.18 0.97 11.58
CA ILE A 444 -37.55 0.03 10.52
C ILE A 444 -39.07 0.12 10.26
N PRO A 445 -39.51 0.27 8.99
CA PRO A 445 -40.92 0.28 8.64
C PRO A 445 -41.67 -0.96 9.16
N PRO A 446 -42.86 -0.81 9.78
CA PRO A 446 -43.59 -1.91 10.40
C PRO A 446 -43.84 -3.12 9.49
N TRP A 447 -44.16 -2.88 8.21
CA TRP A 447 -44.46 -3.95 7.24
C TRP A 447 -43.28 -4.91 6.99
N ILE A 448 -42.04 -4.50 7.30
CA ILE A 448 -40.87 -5.37 7.22
C ILE A 448 -40.92 -6.45 8.30
N PHE A 449 -41.45 -6.14 9.49
CA PHE A 449 -41.61 -7.12 10.58
C PHE A 449 -42.71 -8.15 10.28
N ASP A 450 -43.66 -7.84 9.40
CA ASP A 450 -44.65 -8.83 8.93
C ASP A 450 -44.02 -9.90 8.04
N ARG A 451 -42.87 -9.59 7.41
CA ARG A 451 -42.18 -10.46 6.45
C ARG A 451 -40.92 -11.12 7.01
N PHE A 452 -40.22 -10.44 7.92
CA PHE A 452 -38.95 -10.90 8.46
C PHE A 452 -38.97 -10.88 9.99
N GLU A 453 -38.51 -11.99 10.57
CA GLU A 453 -38.27 -12.05 11.99
C GLU A 453 -37.18 -11.07 12.42
N ARG A 454 -37.31 -10.47 13.61
CA ARG A 454 -36.36 -9.49 14.15
C ARG A 454 -34.90 -9.93 14.09
N ARG A 455 -34.63 -11.23 14.31
CA ARG A 455 -33.26 -11.80 14.26
C ARG A 455 -32.59 -11.73 12.89
N LEU A 456 -33.35 -11.45 11.83
CA LEU A 456 -32.85 -11.26 10.47
C LEU A 456 -32.68 -9.77 10.11
N LEU A 457 -33.14 -8.86 10.98
CA LEU A 457 -33.15 -7.42 10.73
C LEU A 457 -31.99 -6.67 11.40
N ASP A 458 -31.20 -7.37 12.23
CA ASP A 458 -30.06 -6.82 12.97
C ASP A 458 -30.37 -5.47 13.65
N CYS A 459 -31.59 -5.35 14.19
CA CYS A 459 -32.08 -4.14 14.84
C CYS A 459 -32.22 -4.32 16.35
N LYS A 460 -32.30 -3.19 17.05
CA LYS A 460 -32.43 -3.16 18.50
C LYS A 460 -33.43 -2.11 18.98
N PHE A 461 -34.28 -2.44 19.94
CA PHE A 461 -35.20 -1.44 20.52
C PHE A 461 -34.46 -0.46 21.44
N ARG A 462 -35.00 0.76 21.60
CA ARG A 462 -34.40 1.80 22.46
C ARG A 462 -34.16 1.34 23.91
N ASN A 463 -35.01 0.44 24.40
CA ASN A 463 -34.99 -0.05 25.79
C ASN A 463 -34.01 -1.23 26.00
N GLU A 464 -33.46 -1.79 24.93
CA GLU A 464 -32.46 -2.87 25.03
C GLU A 464 -31.05 -2.26 25.25
N THR A 465 -30.11 -2.96 25.88
CA THR A 465 -28.69 -2.56 26.02
C THR A 465 -27.84 -3.13 24.88
N GLN A 466 -26.86 -2.37 24.35
CA GLN A 466 -26.07 -2.86 23.21
C GLN A 466 -25.20 -4.00 23.72
N PRO A 467 -25.10 -5.14 23.01
CA PRO A 467 -24.01 -6.06 23.28
C PRO A 467 -22.73 -5.26 23.11
N ILE A 468 -21.91 -5.18 24.16
CA ILE A 468 -20.50 -4.88 23.97
C ILE A 468 -20.04 -5.98 23.02
N GLU A 469 -19.51 -5.65 21.84
CA GLU A 469 -18.91 -6.67 20.97
C GLU A 469 -18.01 -7.55 21.83
N SER A 470 -18.45 -8.80 22.05
CA SER A 470 -17.77 -9.73 22.91
C SER A 470 -16.40 -9.97 22.29
N THR A 471 -15.36 -9.66 23.07
CA THR A 471 -13.95 -9.97 22.84
C THR A 471 -13.80 -11.35 22.19
N GLY A 472 -13.62 -11.38 20.86
CA GLY A 472 -13.14 -12.57 20.18
C GLY A 472 -11.69 -12.75 20.56
N ASN A 473 -11.43 -13.68 21.49
CA ASN A 473 -10.10 -14.25 21.72
C ASN A 473 -9.63 -15.01 20.47
#